data_AF-A0A8X7BW31-F1
#
_entry.id   AF-A0A8X7BW31-F1
#
_cell.length_a   1.000
_cell.length_b   1.000
_cell.length_c   1.000
_cell.angle_alpha   90.00
_cell.angle_beta   90.00
_cell.angle_gamma   90.00
#
_symmetry.space_group_name_H-M   'P 1'
#
loop_
_entity.id
_entity.type
_entity.pdbx_description
1 polymer ?
#
loop_
_entity_poly.entity_id
_entity_poly.type
_entity_poly.pdbx_seq_one_letter_code
_entity_poly.pdbx_strand_id
1 'polypeptide(L)'
;MEKSISLSFRHRVVIEENLTDQENYIELPEEDASPMTFFQMFFSKDIVRDIVEQTNFYSVRETGKSIKLTENEFNDFLAIHIIMGIVEMPSYLDYWSQKFRYDNVAEIMPLKRYQPIRRYLHFIDNNHDNGDRYYKIRPILEKVRQNCLKLQRRENKFSIDEMMIAYKGGKYGKRKKYIKDKPNKWGFKNYVRAGVSDTIYDFVMYGGEDTFRHHSFTEEESTLGFGAQVVLALCQSIHRKPATVYCDNFSSSLEIFYILRENYGVFALGTIRNNSLRGAEKLFPEKRK
;
A
#
# COMPACT_ATOMS: atom_id res chain seq x y z
N MET A 1 32.14 2.47 -46.32
CA MET A 1 31.73 3.74 -45.69
C MET A 1 30.51 3.45 -44.82
N GLU A 2 30.74 3.03 -43.58
CA GLU A 2 29.68 2.84 -42.59
C GLU A 2 29.23 4.22 -42.09
N LYS A 3 27.97 4.56 -42.32
CA LYS A 3 27.36 5.75 -41.71
C LYS A 3 27.09 5.43 -40.24
N SER A 4 27.94 5.92 -39.35
CA SER A 4 27.65 5.99 -37.92
C SER A 4 26.44 6.91 -37.73
N ILE A 5 25.28 6.34 -37.38
CA ILE A 5 24.11 7.11 -36.96
C ILE A 5 24.36 7.50 -35.50
N SER A 6 24.85 8.72 -35.26
CA SER A 6 24.87 9.28 -33.91
C SER A 6 23.45 9.72 -33.55
N LEU A 7 22.67 8.84 -32.93
CA LEU A 7 21.44 9.22 -32.25
C LEU A 7 21.80 10.01 -30.99
N SER A 8 22.02 11.33 -31.13
CA SER A 8 22.05 12.21 -29.97
C SER A 8 20.61 12.45 -29.52
N PHE A 9 20.14 11.71 -28.51
CA PHE A 9 18.91 12.05 -27.79
C PHE A 9 19.14 13.36 -27.03
N ARG A 10 19.01 14.50 -27.71
CA ARG A 10 18.96 15.83 -27.10
C ARG A 10 17.50 16.23 -26.95
N HIS A 11 16.83 15.68 -25.94
CA HIS A 11 15.56 16.24 -25.47
C HIS A 11 15.78 16.83 -24.08
N ARG A 12 15.85 18.17 -24.02
CA ARG A 12 15.72 18.91 -22.76
C ARG A 12 14.25 18.84 -22.38
N VAL A 13 13.88 17.86 -21.56
CA VAL A 13 12.62 17.94 -20.83
C VAL A 13 12.73 19.21 -19.98
N VAL A 14 11.89 20.21 -20.26
CA VAL A 14 11.75 21.36 -19.38
C VAL A 14 10.98 20.84 -18.17
N ILE A 15 11.71 20.56 -17.10
CA ILE A 15 11.12 20.19 -15.82
C ILE A 15 10.70 21.52 -15.17
N GLU A 16 9.45 21.91 -15.36
CA GLU A 16 8.89 23.00 -14.56
C GLU A 16 8.66 22.46 -13.15
N GLU A 17 9.39 23.00 -12.17
CA GLU A 17 9.04 22.80 -10.76
C GLU A 17 7.72 23.53 -10.51
N ASN A 18 6.60 22.84 -10.67
CA ASN A 18 5.32 23.34 -10.18
C ASN A 18 5.36 23.33 -8.64
N LEU A 19 5.83 24.45 -8.09
CA LEU A 19 5.89 24.75 -6.65
C LEU A 19 4.50 24.98 -6.02
N THR A 20 3.42 24.82 -6.79
CA THR A 20 2.04 25.11 -6.36
C THR A 20 1.41 24.03 -5.47
N ASP A 21 1.98 22.82 -5.41
CA ASP A 21 1.43 21.72 -4.58
C ASP A 21 1.99 21.71 -3.14
N GLN A 22 2.49 22.83 -2.62
CA GLN A 22 3.02 22.90 -1.25
C GLN A 22 1.97 22.69 -0.15
N GLU A 23 0.67 22.79 -0.45
CA GLU A 23 -0.39 22.96 0.55
C GLU A 23 -0.77 21.70 1.34
N ASN A 24 -0.33 20.49 0.95
CA ASN A 24 -0.80 19.24 1.59
C ASN A 24 0.29 18.32 2.17
N TYR A 25 1.56 18.74 2.16
CA TYR A 25 2.62 17.92 2.74
C TYR A 25 2.75 18.11 4.25
N ILE A 26 2.98 17.01 4.96
CA ILE A 26 3.28 17.02 6.40
C ILE A 26 4.80 16.94 6.56
N GLU A 27 5.38 17.86 7.34
CA GLU A 27 6.77 17.74 7.75
C GLU A 27 6.93 16.57 8.72
N LEU A 28 7.99 15.76 8.55
CA LEU A 28 8.27 14.72 9.53
C LEU A 28 8.55 15.38 10.89
N PRO A 29 8.02 14.81 11.99
CA PRO A 29 8.31 15.26 13.34
C PRO A 29 9.82 15.31 13.60
N GLU A 30 10.22 16.10 14.60
CA GLU A 30 11.59 16.11 15.12
C GLU A 30 12.00 14.71 15.63
N GLU A 31 13.30 14.43 15.67
CA GLU A 31 13.81 13.09 16.01
C GLU A 31 13.45 12.64 17.44
N ASP A 32 13.17 13.59 18.34
CA ASP A 32 12.74 13.35 19.72
C ASP A 32 11.22 13.17 19.87
N ALA A 33 10.46 13.24 18.76
CA ALA A 33 9.04 13.01 18.79
C ALA A 33 8.70 11.60 19.27
N SER A 34 7.58 11.49 19.98
CA SER A 34 7.14 10.19 20.50
C SER A 34 6.85 9.20 19.37
N PRO A 35 7.07 7.88 19.56
CA PRO A 35 6.65 6.86 18.60
C PRO A 35 5.17 6.94 18.22
N MET A 36 4.32 7.40 19.15
CA MET A 36 2.90 7.64 18.91
C MET A 36 2.66 8.72 17.85
N THR A 37 3.49 9.77 17.84
CA THR A 37 3.42 10.84 16.82
C THR A 37 3.64 10.26 15.43
N PHE A 38 4.68 9.44 15.25
CA PHE A 38 4.96 8.76 13.98
C PHE A 38 3.83 7.80 13.57
N PHE A 39 3.28 7.02 14.51
CA PHE A 39 2.14 6.15 14.23
C PHE A 39 0.92 6.92 13.72
N GLN A 40 0.60 8.04 14.37
CA GLN A 40 -0.57 8.88 14.03
C GLN A 40 -0.46 9.57 12.67
N MET A 41 0.75 9.66 12.09
CA MET A 41 0.92 10.15 10.72
C MET A 41 0.31 9.22 9.69
N PHE A 42 0.32 7.91 9.93
CA PHE A 42 -0.28 6.91 9.04
C PHE A 42 -1.69 6.54 9.49
N PHE A 43 -1.88 6.38 10.80
CA PHE A 43 -3.13 5.97 11.42
C PHE A 43 -3.70 7.09 12.28
N SER A 44 -4.30 8.06 11.60
CA SER A 44 -4.77 9.32 12.18
C SER A 44 -6.00 9.15 13.09
N LYS A 45 -6.26 10.14 13.94
CA LYS A 45 -7.37 10.10 14.92
C LYS A 45 -8.75 9.96 14.26
N ASP A 46 -8.93 10.50 13.06
CA ASP A 46 -10.18 10.33 12.31
C ASP A 46 -10.38 8.90 11.81
N ILE A 47 -9.31 8.15 11.51
CA ILE A 47 -9.39 6.71 11.22
C ILE A 47 -9.90 5.97 12.46
N VAL A 48 -9.34 6.27 13.64
CA VAL A 48 -9.79 5.67 14.91
C VAL A 48 -11.27 5.96 15.17
N ARG A 49 -11.69 7.22 15.04
CA ARG A 49 -13.08 7.63 15.23
C ARG A 49 -14.03 6.89 14.29
N ASP A 50 -13.73 6.84 13.00
CA ASP A 50 -14.57 6.13 12.03
C ASP A 50 -14.71 4.64 12.38
N ILE A 51 -13.62 3.98 12.78
CA ILE A 51 -13.65 2.56 13.17
C ILE A 51 -14.54 2.37 14.39
N VAL A 52 -14.42 3.24 15.39
CA VAL A 52 -15.24 3.17 16.61
C VAL A 52 -16.72 3.35 16.29
N GLU A 53 -17.07 4.34 15.48
CA GLU A 53 -18.44 4.59 15.04
C GLU A 53 -19.02 3.40 14.29
N GLN A 54 -18.30 2.88 13.29
CA GLN A 54 -18.77 1.77 12.46
C GLN A 54 -18.85 0.45 13.25
N THR A 55 -17.91 0.21 14.17
CA THR A 55 -17.93 -0.96 15.06
C THR A 55 -19.13 -0.93 16.02
N ASN A 56 -19.40 0.22 16.63
CA ASN A 56 -20.56 0.39 17.49
C ASN A 56 -21.87 0.23 16.71
N PHE A 57 -21.98 0.88 15.55
CA PHE A 57 -23.14 0.75 14.67
C PHE A 57 -23.38 -0.71 14.25
N TYR A 58 -22.33 -1.42 13.84
CA TYR A 58 -22.43 -2.83 13.46
C TYR A 58 -22.89 -3.71 14.63
N SER A 59 -22.38 -3.47 15.85
CA SER A 59 -22.82 -4.23 17.02
C SER A 59 -24.30 -4.05 17.36
N VAL A 60 -24.85 -2.85 17.17
CA VAL A 60 -26.30 -2.59 17.32
C VAL A 60 -27.09 -3.37 16.29
N ARG A 61 -26.63 -3.41 15.03
CA ARG A 61 -27.30 -4.17 13.97
C ARG A 61 -27.35 -5.66 14.24
N GLU A 62 -26.24 -6.24 14.73
CA GLU A 62 -26.14 -7.68 14.95
C GLU A 62 -26.81 -8.15 16.24
N THR A 63 -26.87 -7.30 17.28
CA THR A 63 -27.29 -7.73 18.63
C THR A 63 -28.41 -6.90 19.26
N GLY A 64 -28.82 -5.81 18.60
CA GLY A 64 -29.73 -4.81 19.16
C GLY A 64 -29.09 -3.90 20.23
N LYS A 65 -27.80 -4.08 20.56
CA LYS A 65 -27.10 -3.31 21.59
C LYS A 65 -25.70 -2.88 21.14
N SER A 66 -25.36 -1.63 21.43
CA SER A 66 -24.01 -1.12 21.18
C SER A 66 -23.03 -1.72 22.19
N ILE A 67 -21.85 -2.13 21.74
CA ILE A 67 -20.74 -2.48 22.64
C ILE A 67 -20.13 -1.25 23.32
N LYS A 68 -20.57 -0.03 22.97
CA LYS A 68 -20.10 1.25 23.54
C LYS A 68 -18.57 1.34 23.53
N LEU A 69 -17.95 0.93 22.43
CA LEU A 69 -16.51 1.09 22.20
C LEU A 69 -16.18 2.59 22.21
N THR A 70 -15.11 2.95 22.89
CA THR A 70 -14.55 4.31 22.88
C THR A 70 -13.24 4.36 22.09
N GLU A 71 -12.80 5.55 21.70
CA GLU A 71 -11.49 5.74 21.04
C GLU A 71 -10.32 5.27 21.91
N ASN A 72 -10.38 5.53 23.22
CA ASN A 72 -9.36 5.08 24.17
C ASN A 72 -9.27 3.55 24.22
N GLU A 73 -10.41 2.86 24.37
CA GLU A 73 -10.44 1.40 24.36
C GLU A 73 -10.00 0.81 23.02
N PHE A 74 -10.27 1.50 21.90
CA PHE A 74 -9.78 1.06 20.60
C PHE A 74 -8.26 1.23 20.48
N ASN A 75 -7.69 2.31 21.02
CA ASN A 75 -6.24 2.47 21.10
C ASN A 75 -5.60 1.40 21.99
N ASP A 76 -6.21 1.05 23.13
CA ASP A 76 -5.78 -0.07 23.98
C ASP A 76 -5.83 -1.41 23.21
N PHE A 77 -6.88 -1.61 22.42
CA PHE A 77 -7.02 -2.78 21.55
C PHE A 77 -5.93 -2.86 20.48
N LEU A 78 -5.52 -1.73 19.89
CA LEU A 78 -4.39 -1.64 18.95
C LEU A 78 -3.06 -1.90 19.66
N ALA A 79 -2.84 -1.33 20.84
CA ALA A 79 -1.64 -1.57 21.65
C ALA A 79 -1.47 -3.05 21.96
N ILE A 80 -2.56 -3.74 22.33
CA ILE A 80 -2.57 -5.20 22.50
C ILE A 80 -2.12 -5.92 21.22
N HIS A 81 -2.61 -5.54 20.04
CA HIS A 81 -2.22 -6.18 18.78
C HIS A 81 -0.74 -5.95 18.42
N ILE A 82 -0.20 -4.77 18.72
CA ILE A 82 1.23 -4.48 18.54
C ILE A 82 2.06 -5.39 19.45
N ILE A 83 1.68 -5.51 20.72
CA ILE A 83 2.37 -6.37 21.70
C ILE A 83 2.28 -7.85 21.29
N MET A 84 1.10 -8.31 20.85
CA MET A 84 0.90 -9.69 20.38
C MET A 84 1.71 -10.02 19.12
N GLY A 85 2.05 -9.03 18.29
CA GLY A 85 2.94 -9.22 17.14
C GLY A 85 4.42 -9.32 17.52
N ILE A 86 4.79 -8.86 18.71
CA ILE A 86 6.16 -8.97 19.24
C ILE A 86 6.31 -10.27 20.04
N VAL A 87 5.33 -10.58 20.90
CA VAL A 87 5.33 -11.75 21.79
C VAL A 87 4.21 -12.69 21.35
N GLU A 88 4.43 -13.47 20.29
CA GLU A 88 3.42 -14.37 19.74
C GLU A 88 3.16 -15.60 20.62
N MET A 89 1.92 -15.77 21.09
CA MET A 89 1.43 -16.97 21.78
C MET A 89 0.64 -17.91 20.83
N PRO A 90 0.60 -19.23 21.09
CA PRO A 90 -0.12 -20.19 20.24
C PRO A 90 -1.61 -19.85 20.05
N SER A 91 -2.27 -19.38 21.11
CA SER A 91 -3.63 -18.86 21.08
C SER A 91 -3.68 -17.47 21.69
N TYR A 92 -4.52 -16.59 21.13
CA TYR A 92 -4.78 -15.30 21.77
C TYR A 92 -5.41 -15.47 23.16
N LEU A 93 -6.01 -16.61 23.49
CA LEU A 93 -6.54 -16.84 24.83
C LEU A 93 -5.44 -17.02 25.87
N ASP A 94 -4.25 -17.44 25.46
CA ASP A 94 -3.16 -17.79 26.37
C ASP A 94 -2.65 -16.57 27.13
N TYR A 95 -2.66 -15.38 26.50
CA TYR A 95 -2.30 -14.11 27.14
C TYR A 95 -3.11 -13.81 28.41
N TRP A 96 -4.36 -14.29 28.49
CA TRP A 96 -5.23 -14.11 29.67
C TRP A 96 -5.40 -15.38 30.50
N SER A 97 -4.76 -16.49 30.12
CA SER A 97 -4.83 -17.75 30.85
C SER A 97 -4.13 -17.63 32.21
N GLN A 98 -4.49 -18.44 33.20
CA GLN A 98 -3.83 -18.38 34.51
C GLN A 98 -2.35 -18.80 34.46
N LYS A 99 -2.02 -19.80 33.64
CA LYS A 99 -0.68 -20.39 33.59
C LYS A 99 0.29 -19.63 32.69
N PHE A 100 -0.21 -19.07 31.58
CA PHE A 100 0.60 -18.38 30.57
C PHE A 100 0.23 -16.89 30.48
N ARG A 101 -0.36 -16.35 31.56
CA ARG A 101 -0.76 -14.95 31.65
C ARG A 101 0.40 -14.06 31.23
N TYR A 102 0.12 -13.10 30.37
CA TYR A 102 1.06 -12.06 30.02
C TYR A 102 0.50 -10.71 30.42
N ASP A 103 1.01 -10.16 31.52
CA ASP A 103 0.44 -8.98 32.18
C ASP A 103 0.42 -7.75 31.25
N ASN A 104 1.45 -7.58 30.42
CA ASN A 104 1.53 -6.52 29.41
C ASN A 104 0.37 -6.54 28.40
N VAL A 105 -0.39 -7.64 28.28
CA VAL A 105 -1.64 -7.70 27.50
C VAL A 105 -2.85 -7.72 28.43
N ALA A 106 -2.80 -8.57 29.45
CA ALA A 106 -3.95 -8.90 30.26
C ALA A 106 -4.33 -7.84 31.30
N GLU A 107 -3.44 -6.88 31.59
CA GLU A 107 -3.72 -5.70 32.41
C GLU A 107 -4.27 -4.53 31.58
N ILE A 108 -3.93 -4.43 30.29
CA ILE A 108 -4.45 -3.38 29.39
C ILE A 108 -5.96 -3.51 29.24
N MET A 109 -6.44 -4.71 28.96
CA MET A 109 -7.88 -4.96 28.75
C MET A 109 -8.26 -6.38 29.18
N PRO A 110 -9.35 -6.55 29.96
CA PRO A 110 -9.85 -7.89 30.29
C PRO A 110 -10.31 -8.65 29.04
N LEU A 111 -10.09 -9.98 29.00
CA LEU A 111 -10.52 -10.84 27.88
C LEU A 111 -12.00 -10.67 27.52
N LYS A 112 -12.87 -10.54 28.55
CA LYS A 112 -14.31 -10.33 28.39
C LYS A 112 -14.66 -9.04 27.64
N ARG A 113 -13.78 -8.03 27.66
CA ARG A 113 -13.92 -6.79 26.90
C ARG A 113 -13.26 -6.88 25.53
N TYR A 114 -12.08 -7.49 25.45
CA TYR A 114 -11.35 -7.70 24.20
C TYR A 114 -12.16 -8.50 23.16
N GLN A 115 -12.83 -9.58 23.59
CA GLN A 115 -13.55 -10.48 22.68
C GLN A 115 -14.69 -9.81 21.90
N PRO A 116 -15.61 -9.03 22.53
CA PRO A 116 -16.61 -8.24 21.81
C PRO A 116 -16.00 -7.28 20.77
N ILE A 117 -14.95 -6.54 21.13
CA ILE A 117 -14.29 -5.59 20.21
C ILE A 117 -13.76 -6.35 18.99
N ARG A 118 -13.00 -7.44 19.23
CA ARG A 118 -12.48 -8.31 18.16
C ARG A 118 -13.59 -8.90 17.27
N ARG A 119 -14.74 -9.25 17.86
CA ARG A 119 -15.86 -9.89 17.15
C ARG A 119 -16.62 -8.92 16.25
N TYR A 120 -16.85 -7.70 16.73
CA TYR A 120 -17.70 -6.71 16.05
C TYR A 120 -16.92 -5.63 15.31
N LEU A 121 -15.58 -5.67 15.30
CA LEU A 121 -14.74 -4.71 14.57
C LEU A 121 -15.24 -4.53 13.13
N HIS A 122 -15.57 -3.28 12.78
CA HIS A 122 -16.16 -2.92 11.51
C HIS A 122 -15.67 -1.56 11.02
N PHE A 123 -15.73 -1.35 9.70
CA PHE A 123 -15.08 -0.21 9.05
C PHE A 123 -15.99 0.58 8.10
N ILE A 124 -17.18 0.06 7.78
CA ILE A 124 -18.18 0.68 6.90
C ILE A 124 -19.54 0.02 7.14
N ASP A 125 -20.65 0.73 6.96
CA ASP A 125 -21.96 0.07 6.95
C ASP A 125 -22.07 -0.92 5.77
N ASN A 126 -22.40 -2.18 6.07
CA ASN A 126 -22.57 -3.25 5.08
C ASN A 126 -23.66 -2.96 4.02
N ASN A 127 -24.55 -1.99 4.26
CA ASN A 127 -25.53 -1.55 3.27
C ASN A 127 -24.93 -0.77 2.09
N HIS A 128 -23.67 -0.34 2.18
CA HIS A 128 -22.97 0.37 1.12
C HIS A 128 -22.13 -0.56 0.21
N ASP A 129 -22.53 -1.82 0.07
CA ASP A 129 -21.89 -2.70 -0.91
C ASP A 129 -22.12 -2.15 -2.32
N ASN A 130 -21.02 -1.79 -2.99
CA ASN A 130 -21.01 -1.24 -4.34
C ASN A 130 -20.32 -2.19 -5.34
N GLY A 131 -20.07 -3.45 -4.94
CA GLY A 131 -19.37 -4.45 -5.73
C GLY A 131 -17.84 -4.35 -5.69
N ASP A 132 -17.25 -3.34 -5.02
CA ASP A 132 -15.80 -3.32 -4.80
C ASP A 132 -15.39 -4.51 -3.92
N ARG A 133 -14.46 -5.34 -4.39
CA ARG A 133 -13.99 -6.52 -3.65
C ARG A 133 -13.44 -6.21 -2.25
N TYR A 134 -12.99 -4.97 -2.03
CA TYR A 134 -12.48 -4.47 -0.76
C TYR A 134 -13.41 -3.44 -0.10
N TYR A 135 -14.68 -3.31 -0.52
CA TYR A 135 -15.60 -2.28 -0.01
C TYR A 135 -15.63 -2.21 1.54
N LYS A 136 -15.57 -3.38 2.21
CA LYS A 136 -15.56 -3.50 3.68
C LYS A 136 -14.39 -2.83 4.38
N ILE A 137 -13.29 -2.56 3.70
CA ILE A 137 -12.10 -1.92 4.26
C ILE A 137 -11.68 -0.69 3.45
N ARG A 138 -12.36 -0.40 2.33
CA ARG A 138 -12.01 0.66 1.39
C ARG A 138 -11.86 2.03 2.05
N PRO A 139 -12.77 2.47 2.96
CA PRO A 139 -12.62 3.78 3.59
C PRO A 139 -11.31 3.92 4.36
N ILE A 140 -10.93 2.90 5.14
CA ILE A 140 -9.70 2.92 5.92
C ILE A 140 -8.47 2.79 5.02
N LEU A 141 -8.52 1.91 4.01
CA LEU A 141 -7.42 1.80 3.05
C LEU A 141 -7.12 3.13 2.37
N GLU A 142 -8.16 3.85 1.93
CA GLU A 142 -7.96 5.13 1.25
C GLU A 142 -7.44 6.19 2.22
N LYS A 143 -7.95 6.28 3.44
CA LYS A 143 -7.43 7.22 4.44
C LYS A 143 -5.96 6.98 4.77
N VAL A 144 -5.55 5.72 4.97
CA VAL A 144 -4.14 5.36 5.19
C VAL A 144 -3.30 5.71 3.98
N ARG A 145 -3.77 5.39 2.76
CA ARG A 145 -3.09 5.75 1.52
C ARG A 145 -2.90 7.27 1.39
N GLN A 146 -3.94 8.06 1.63
CA GLN A 146 -3.87 9.52 1.60
C GLN A 146 -2.87 10.07 2.63
N ASN A 147 -2.82 9.47 3.81
CA ASN A 147 -1.82 9.82 4.82
C ASN A 147 -0.38 9.51 4.35
N CYS A 148 -0.13 8.36 3.69
CA CYS A 148 1.17 8.06 3.07
C CYS A 148 1.56 9.09 2.00
N LEU A 149 0.60 9.53 1.17
CA LEU A 149 0.85 10.51 0.09
C LEU A 149 1.33 11.86 0.64
N LYS A 150 0.84 12.28 1.80
CA LYS A 150 1.24 13.56 2.45
C LYS A 150 2.70 13.59 2.90
N LEU A 151 3.39 12.45 2.95
CA LEU A 151 4.79 12.37 3.40
C LEU A 151 5.82 12.61 2.29
N GLN A 152 5.40 12.66 1.02
CA GLN A 152 6.29 12.59 -0.15
C GLN A 152 7.30 13.73 -0.30
N ARG A 153 7.24 14.78 0.52
CA ARG A 153 8.04 16.02 0.35
C ARG A 153 9.56 15.76 0.29
N ARG A 154 10.06 14.71 0.95
CA ARG A 154 11.51 14.53 1.18
C ARG A 154 12.24 13.72 0.10
N GLU A 155 11.54 13.05 -0.82
CA GLU A 155 12.19 12.08 -1.71
C GLU A 155 11.80 12.19 -3.18
N ASN A 156 12.71 11.76 -4.05
CA ASN A 156 12.53 11.71 -5.49
C ASN A 156 13.00 10.39 -6.12
N LYS A 157 13.29 9.38 -5.30
CA LYS A 157 13.72 8.05 -5.72
C LYS A 157 12.83 7.02 -5.04
N PHE A 158 12.24 6.13 -5.82
CA PHE A 158 11.26 5.17 -5.29
C PHE A 158 11.47 3.77 -5.88
N SER A 159 11.17 2.74 -5.10
CA SER A 159 11.05 1.37 -5.59
C SER A 159 9.59 0.96 -5.67
N ILE A 160 9.21 0.27 -6.75
CA ILE A 160 7.88 -0.34 -6.91
C ILE A 160 8.04 -1.85 -6.89
N ASP A 161 7.41 -2.50 -5.91
CA ASP A 161 7.44 -3.95 -5.75
C ASP A 161 6.16 -4.46 -5.06
N GLU A 162 6.12 -5.76 -4.81
CA GLU A 162 4.98 -6.53 -4.38
C GLU A 162 5.15 -6.96 -2.93
N MET A 163 4.20 -6.53 -2.11
CA MET A 163 4.07 -6.90 -0.72
C MET A 163 2.96 -7.95 -0.56
N MET A 164 3.21 -8.96 0.28
CA MET A 164 2.24 -10.00 0.62
C MET A 164 1.74 -9.82 2.05
N ILE A 165 0.43 -9.63 2.21
CA ILE A 165 -0.24 -9.59 3.51
C ILE A 165 -0.70 -11.01 3.84
N ALA A 166 -0.02 -11.67 4.77
CA ALA A 166 -0.23 -13.08 5.08
C ALA A 166 -1.68 -13.37 5.51
N TYR A 167 -2.31 -14.35 4.88
CA TYR A 167 -3.66 -14.79 5.24
C TYR A 167 -3.90 -16.23 4.79
N LYS A 168 -4.19 -17.12 5.75
CA LYS A 168 -4.45 -18.54 5.50
C LYS A 168 -5.94 -18.93 5.58
N GLY A 169 -6.83 -18.00 5.94
CA GLY A 169 -8.25 -18.31 6.13
C GLY A 169 -8.99 -18.72 4.84
N GLY A 170 -10.11 -19.44 5.01
CA GLY A 170 -10.94 -19.95 3.91
C GLY A 170 -11.99 -18.96 3.41
N LYS A 171 -12.51 -18.09 4.28
CA LYS A 171 -13.68 -17.22 4.01
C LYS A 171 -13.50 -16.28 2.81
N TYR A 172 -12.27 -15.81 2.59
CA TYR A 172 -11.92 -14.92 1.48
C TYR A 172 -11.01 -15.60 0.45
N GLY A 173 -11.09 -16.93 0.33
CA GLY A 173 -10.16 -17.77 -0.44
C GLY A 173 -10.03 -17.44 -1.94
N LYS A 174 -11.02 -16.81 -2.56
CA LYS A 174 -10.95 -16.36 -3.97
C LYS A 174 -10.09 -15.10 -4.16
N ARG A 175 -9.85 -14.33 -3.09
CA ARG A 175 -9.10 -13.06 -3.11
C ARG A 175 -7.63 -13.22 -2.74
N LYS A 176 -7.27 -14.30 -2.03
CA LYS A 176 -5.87 -14.60 -1.71
C LYS A 176 -5.11 -15.12 -2.93
N LYS A 177 -3.82 -14.81 -3.00
CA LYS A 177 -2.90 -15.34 -4.00
C LYS A 177 -1.88 -16.24 -3.35
N TYR A 178 -1.46 -17.22 -4.14
CA TYR A 178 -0.30 -18.04 -3.84
C TYR A 178 0.90 -17.49 -4.63
N ILE A 179 1.96 -17.11 -3.93
CA ILE A 179 3.24 -16.73 -4.55
C ILE A 179 4.29 -17.70 -4.02
N LYS A 180 4.80 -18.57 -4.91
CA LYS A 180 5.68 -19.70 -4.56
C LYS A 180 6.94 -19.24 -3.82
N ASP A 181 7.49 -18.11 -4.23
CA ASP A 181 8.83 -17.66 -3.86
C ASP A 181 8.82 -16.62 -2.71
N LYS A 182 7.66 -16.27 -2.15
CA LYS A 182 7.57 -15.38 -0.98
C LYS A 182 7.53 -16.22 0.32
N PRO A 183 8.13 -15.76 1.44
CA PRO A 183 8.11 -16.48 2.72
C PRO A 183 6.68 -16.82 3.18
N ASN A 184 5.79 -15.83 3.08
CA ASN A 184 4.35 -16.01 3.28
C ASN A 184 3.66 -16.24 1.93
N LYS A 185 3.56 -17.50 1.54
CA LYS A 185 3.06 -17.87 0.21
C LYS A 185 1.59 -17.54 -0.03
N TRP A 186 0.75 -17.59 1.01
CA TRP A 186 -0.68 -17.33 0.93
C TRP A 186 -1.04 -15.99 1.59
N GLY A 187 -1.68 -15.10 0.83
CA GLY A 187 -2.07 -13.80 1.35
C GLY A 187 -2.77 -12.90 0.34
N PHE A 188 -3.05 -11.67 0.75
CA PHE A 188 -3.48 -10.61 -0.15
C PHE A 188 -2.24 -9.95 -0.77
N LYS A 189 -2.26 -9.77 -2.09
CA LYS A 189 -1.18 -9.10 -2.82
C LYS A 189 -1.43 -7.59 -2.82
N ASN A 190 -0.41 -6.82 -2.50
CA ASN A 190 -0.41 -5.36 -2.55
C ASN A 190 0.80 -4.92 -3.37
N TYR A 191 0.64 -3.94 -4.26
CA TYR A 191 1.77 -3.30 -4.93
C TYR A 191 2.09 -2.01 -4.19
N VAL A 192 3.35 -1.79 -3.84
CA VAL A 192 3.77 -0.67 -2.99
C VAL A 192 4.81 0.16 -3.72
N ARG A 193 4.72 1.48 -3.55
CA ARG A 193 5.78 2.42 -3.90
C ARG A 193 6.45 2.89 -2.62
N ALA A 194 7.67 2.42 -2.40
CA ALA A 194 8.47 2.77 -1.23
C ALA A 194 9.60 3.73 -1.61
N GLY A 195 10.00 4.56 -0.66
CA GLY A 195 11.12 5.47 -0.77
C GLY A 195 12.47 4.88 -0.40
N VAL A 196 13.49 5.73 -0.43
CA VAL A 196 14.84 5.40 0.06
C VAL A 196 14.88 5.30 1.58
N SER A 197 13.99 5.99 2.29
CA SER A 197 13.79 5.87 3.74
C SER A 197 13.01 4.63 4.18
N ASP A 198 12.79 3.66 3.27
CA ASP A 198 11.93 2.48 3.49
C ASP A 198 10.46 2.82 3.82
N THR A 199 10.06 4.08 3.63
CA THR A 199 8.67 4.53 3.86
C THR A 199 7.79 4.21 2.65
N ILE A 200 6.60 3.68 2.89
CA ILE A 200 5.58 3.48 1.86
C ILE A 200 4.87 4.82 1.59
N TYR A 201 4.90 5.27 0.33
CA TYR A 201 4.29 6.52 -0.09
C TYR A 201 2.98 6.33 -0.86
N ASP A 202 2.81 5.22 -1.55
CA ASP A 202 1.55 4.85 -2.21
C ASP A 202 1.45 3.32 -2.33
N PHE A 203 0.24 2.79 -2.46
CA PHE A 203 0.01 1.37 -2.69
C PHE A 203 -1.30 1.09 -3.44
N VAL A 204 -1.34 -0.04 -4.14
CA VAL A 204 -2.50 -0.54 -4.89
C VAL A 204 -2.79 -1.98 -4.49
N MET A 205 -3.94 -2.18 -3.85
CA MET A 205 -4.42 -3.52 -3.47
C MET A 205 -4.83 -4.32 -4.70
N TYR A 206 -4.26 -5.50 -4.89
CA TYR A 206 -4.62 -6.38 -6.00
C TYR A 206 -6.06 -6.87 -5.84
N GLY A 207 -6.95 -6.43 -6.74
CA GLY A 207 -8.36 -6.82 -6.80
C GLY A 207 -8.67 -7.86 -7.86
N GLY A 208 -7.71 -8.28 -8.70
CA GLY A 208 -8.04 -8.95 -9.96
C GLY A 208 -8.52 -7.92 -10.98
N GLU A 209 -9.66 -8.14 -11.62
CA GLU A 209 -10.27 -7.18 -12.57
C GLU A 209 -10.60 -5.83 -11.91
N ASP A 210 -10.95 -5.82 -10.61
CA ASP A 210 -11.27 -4.60 -9.86
C ASP A 210 -10.03 -3.82 -9.35
N THR A 211 -8.81 -4.22 -9.70
CA THR A 211 -7.57 -3.61 -9.15
C THR A 211 -7.52 -2.11 -9.40
N PHE A 212 -7.88 -1.68 -10.62
CA PHE A 212 -7.76 -0.29 -11.06
C PHE A 212 -9.08 0.47 -11.02
N ARG A 213 -10.09 -0.02 -10.31
CA ARG A 213 -11.42 0.60 -10.23
C ARG A 213 -11.41 2.09 -9.85
N HIS A 214 -10.45 2.48 -9.03
CA HIS A 214 -10.28 3.86 -8.53
C HIS A 214 -9.09 4.59 -9.18
N HIS A 215 -8.62 4.11 -10.34
CA HIS A 215 -7.53 4.72 -11.10
C HIS A 215 -8.03 5.08 -12.50
N SER A 216 -7.52 6.18 -13.03
CA SER A 216 -7.85 6.66 -14.37
C SER A 216 -6.62 6.51 -15.26
N PHE A 217 -6.82 5.94 -16.44
CA PHE A 217 -5.78 5.77 -17.46
C PHE A 217 -6.26 6.40 -18.76
N THR A 218 -5.34 6.92 -19.57
CA THR A 218 -5.64 7.31 -20.95
C THR A 218 -6.00 6.06 -21.78
N GLU A 219 -6.54 6.26 -22.99
CA GLU A 219 -6.79 5.16 -23.92
C GLU A 219 -5.50 4.37 -24.22
N GLU A 220 -4.39 5.08 -24.44
CA GLU A 220 -3.06 4.46 -24.65
C GLU A 220 -2.61 3.65 -23.44
N GLU A 221 -2.67 4.23 -22.24
CA GLU A 221 -2.27 3.58 -20.99
C GLU A 221 -3.14 2.35 -20.67
N SER A 222 -4.41 2.38 -21.06
CA SER A 222 -5.35 1.28 -20.88
C SER A 222 -5.01 0.05 -21.75
N THR A 223 -4.26 0.23 -22.84
CA THR A 223 -3.78 -0.88 -23.68
C THR A 223 -2.56 -1.60 -23.11
N LEU A 224 -1.92 -1.02 -22.09
CA LEU A 224 -0.72 -1.59 -21.49
C LEU A 224 -1.04 -2.83 -20.66
N GLY A 225 -0.02 -3.68 -20.47
CA GLY A 225 -0.14 -4.85 -19.60
C GLY A 225 -0.35 -4.46 -18.13
N PHE A 226 -0.92 -5.40 -17.37
CA PHE A 226 -1.24 -5.21 -15.95
C PHE A 226 -0.06 -4.63 -15.12
N GLY A 227 1.16 -5.13 -15.32
CA GLY A 227 2.34 -4.65 -14.59
C GLY A 227 2.67 -3.18 -14.88
N ALA A 228 2.49 -2.73 -16.13
CA ALA A 228 2.69 -1.33 -16.50
C ALA A 228 1.58 -0.44 -15.92
N GLN A 229 0.33 -0.90 -15.91
CA GLN A 229 -0.77 -0.18 -15.26
C GLN A 229 -0.57 -0.02 -13.74
N VAL A 230 0.01 -1.01 -13.06
CA VAL A 230 0.44 -0.88 -11.66
C VAL A 230 1.45 0.25 -11.50
N VAL A 231 2.48 0.27 -12.34
CA VAL A 231 3.53 1.29 -12.27
C VAL A 231 2.96 2.68 -12.55
N LEU A 232 2.10 2.82 -13.56
CA LEU A 232 1.40 4.09 -13.83
C LEU A 232 0.54 4.55 -12.67
N ALA A 233 -0.33 3.68 -12.14
CA ALA A 233 -1.17 3.99 -11.00
C ALA A 233 -0.36 4.51 -9.80
N LEU A 234 0.77 3.87 -9.53
CA LEU A 234 1.67 4.29 -8.45
C LEU A 234 2.51 5.52 -8.82
N CYS A 235 2.78 5.82 -10.09
CA CYS A 235 3.59 6.98 -10.50
C CYS A 235 2.77 8.26 -10.66
N GLN A 236 1.47 8.15 -10.95
CA GLN A 236 0.52 9.26 -11.07
C GLN A 236 0.52 10.14 -9.82
N SER A 237 0.70 9.54 -8.64
CA SER A 237 0.72 10.25 -7.37
C SER A 237 2.10 10.78 -6.95
N ILE A 238 3.12 10.69 -7.82
CA ILE A 238 4.42 11.35 -7.59
C ILE A 238 4.28 12.79 -8.05
N HIS A 239 4.35 13.74 -7.14
CA HIS A 239 4.23 15.17 -7.49
C HIS A 239 5.60 15.80 -7.76
N ARG A 240 6.62 15.45 -6.96
CA ARG A 240 7.97 16.02 -7.11
C ARG A 240 8.67 15.45 -8.33
N LYS A 241 9.00 16.32 -9.29
CA LYS A 241 9.76 15.98 -10.51
C LYS A 241 11.10 16.74 -10.54
N PRO A 242 12.14 16.19 -11.18
CA PRO A 242 12.16 14.83 -11.72
C PRO A 242 12.20 13.80 -10.60
N ALA A 243 11.58 12.64 -10.84
CA ALA A 243 11.69 11.49 -9.95
C ALA A 243 12.30 10.30 -10.69
N THR A 244 12.82 9.33 -9.94
CA THR A 244 13.31 8.05 -10.46
C THR A 244 12.59 6.90 -9.78
N VAL A 245 12.04 5.97 -10.56
CA VAL A 245 11.42 4.75 -10.06
C VAL A 245 12.23 3.52 -10.47
N TYR A 246 12.39 2.59 -9.54
CA TYR A 246 13.04 1.31 -9.75
C TYR A 246 11.99 0.21 -9.78
N CYS A 247 11.95 -0.56 -10.87
CA CYS A 247 10.91 -1.57 -11.11
C CYS A 247 11.52 -2.96 -11.37
N ASP A 248 10.82 -4.01 -10.93
CA ASP A 248 11.08 -5.38 -11.35
C ASP A 248 10.74 -5.59 -12.84
N ASN A 249 11.25 -6.69 -13.41
CA ASN A 249 10.96 -7.15 -14.76
C ASN A 249 9.50 -7.50 -15.02
N PHE A 250 8.67 -7.75 -14.00
CA PHE A 250 7.25 -7.99 -14.21
C PHE A 250 6.53 -6.75 -14.75
N SER A 251 6.98 -5.56 -14.36
CA SER A 251 6.35 -4.29 -14.72
C SER A 251 7.14 -3.44 -15.71
N SER A 252 8.34 -3.87 -16.09
CA SER A 252 9.24 -3.10 -16.98
C SER A 252 9.03 -3.43 -18.47
N SER A 253 8.81 -2.38 -19.27
CA SER A 253 8.82 -2.42 -20.75
C SER A 253 9.37 -1.10 -21.30
N LEU A 254 9.69 -1.06 -22.60
CA LEU A 254 10.20 0.18 -23.22
C LEU A 254 9.12 1.27 -23.26
N GLU A 255 7.87 0.89 -23.51
CA GLU A 255 6.72 1.79 -23.59
C GLU A 255 6.47 2.48 -22.24
N ILE A 256 6.49 1.74 -21.14
CA ILE A 256 6.27 2.33 -19.82
C ILE A 256 7.38 3.31 -19.46
N PHE A 257 8.65 3.03 -19.81
CA PHE A 257 9.75 3.96 -19.54
C PHE A 257 9.62 5.24 -20.37
N TYR A 258 9.16 5.14 -21.60
CA TYR A 258 8.86 6.28 -22.45
C TYR A 258 7.70 7.11 -21.87
N ILE A 259 6.55 6.48 -21.58
CA ILE A 259 5.36 7.15 -21.04
C ILE A 259 5.67 7.84 -19.71
N LEU A 260 6.35 7.17 -18.78
CA LEU A 260 6.73 7.77 -17.50
C LEU A 260 7.60 9.01 -17.67
N ARG A 261 8.55 8.98 -18.60
CA ARG A 261 9.44 10.11 -18.85
C ARG A 261 8.68 11.27 -19.50
N GLU A 262 8.01 11.01 -20.60
CA GLU A 262 7.43 12.06 -21.46
C GLU A 262 6.14 12.63 -20.84
N ASN A 263 5.29 11.80 -20.24
CA ASN A 263 3.99 12.24 -19.73
C ASN A 263 4.02 12.59 -18.24
N TYR A 264 4.93 11.98 -17.47
CA TYR A 264 4.95 12.12 -16.00
C TYR A 264 6.23 12.73 -15.44
N GLY A 265 7.26 13.02 -16.24
CA GLY A 265 8.55 13.52 -15.73
C GLY A 265 9.26 12.55 -14.77
N VAL A 266 8.98 11.25 -14.90
CA VAL A 266 9.52 10.17 -14.06
C VAL A 266 10.48 9.33 -14.90
N PHE A 267 11.73 9.26 -14.47
CA PHE A 267 12.70 8.33 -15.00
C PHE A 267 12.47 6.94 -14.41
N ALA A 268 12.71 5.90 -15.19
CA ALA A 268 12.56 4.52 -14.73
C ALA A 268 13.84 3.74 -14.97
N LEU A 269 14.20 2.89 -14.01
CA LEU A 269 15.24 1.87 -14.14
C LEU A 269 14.64 0.51 -13.77
N GLY A 270 14.84 -0.47 -14.63
CA GLY A 270 14.35 -1.83 -14.37
C GLY A 270 14.99 -2.82 -15.31
N THR A 271 14.87 -4.10 -14.96
CA THR A 271 15.30 -5.18 -15.84
C THR A 271 14.17 -5.50 -16.82
N ILE A 272 14.46 -5.73 -18.09
CA ILE A 272 13.44 -6.10 -19.08
C ILE A 272 13.64 -7.55 -19.46
N ARG A 273 12.57 -8.35 -19.45
CA ARG A 273 12.64 -9.74 -19.91
C ARG A 273 12.85 -9.76 -21.42
N ASN A 274 13.67 -10.70 -21.91
CA ASN A 274 13.96 -10.81 -23.35
C ASN A 274 12.70 -10.93 -24.23
N ASN A 275 11.67 -11.63 -23.75
CA ASN A 275 10.41 -11.79 -24.47
C ASN A 275 9.53 -10.52 -24.48
N SER A 276 9.88 -9.48 -23.70
CA SER A 276 9.19 -8.20 -23.65
C SER A 276 9.85 -7.12 -24.52
N LEU A 277 10.92 -7.45 -25.25
CA LEU A 277 11.69 -6.49 -26.05
C LEU A 277 11.06 -6.17 -27.42
N ARG A 278 10.04 -6.92 -27.84
CA ARG A 278 9.27 -6.67 -29.08
C ARG A 278 10.16 -6.43 -30.32
N GLY A 279 11.26 -7.17 -30.47
CA GLY A 279 12.18 -7.03 -31.61
C GLY A 279 13.40 -6.14 -31.34
N ALA A 280 13.43 -5.43 -30.22
CA ALA A 280 14.54 -4.55 -29.83
C ALA A 280 15.81 -5.32 -29.44
N GLU A 281 15.74 -6.63 -29.23
CA GLU A 281 16.90 -7.48 -28.96
C GLU A 281 17.95 -7.44 -30.09
N LYS A 282 17.54 -7.11 -31.31
CA LYS A 282 18.42 -6.93 -32.47
C LYS A 282 19.34 -5.71 -32.36
N LEU A 283 19.03 -4.78 -31.46
CA LEU A 283 19.81 -3.58 -31.19
C LEU A 283 20.89 -3.81 -30.14
N PHE A 284 20.88 -4.97 -29.45
CA PHE A 284 21.94 -5.27 -28.50
C PHE A 284 23.23 -5.61 -29.24
N PRO A 285 24.38 -5.12 -28.73
CA PRO A 285 25.66 -5.52 -29.28
C PRO A 285 25.77 -7.05 -29.22
N GLU A 286 26.22 -7.67 -30.31
CA GLU A 286 26.45 -9.12 -30.34
C GLU A 286 27.32 -9.49 -29.13
N LYS A 287 26.88 -10.49 -28.36
CA LYS A 287 27.65 -10.97 -27.21
C LYS A 287 29.06 -11.29 -27.69
N ARG A 288 30.06 -10.53 -27.23
CA ARG A 288 31.46 -10.90 -27.41
C ARG A 288 31.61 -12.30 -26.83
N LYS A 289 31.88 -13.28 -27.71
CA LYS A 289 32.19 -14.66 -27.34
C LYS A 289 33.45 -14.71 -26.49
#